data_AF-D5WIV6-F1
#
_entry.id   AF-D5WIV6-F1
#
_cell.length_a   1.000
_cell.length_b   1.000
_cell.length_c   1.000
_cell.angle_alpha   90.00
_cell.angle_beta   90.00
_cell.angle_gamma   90.00
#
_symmetry.space_group_name_H-M   'P 1'
#
loop_
_entity.id
_entity.type
_entity.pdbx_description
1 polymer ?
#
loop_
_entity_poly.entity_id
_entity_poly.type
_entity_poly.pdbx_seq_one_letter_code
_entity_poly.pdbx_strand_id
1 'polypeptide(L)'
;MKSTVMLMAALAAMSSNAHAVRSYDSYDAFYSAQPGVVFGAPVKQPAGPLHLYSDLGGQGSYTELRSTLDGRALRIEVAENRITVNGKSYRFARATTFPDEYAIDIYPGNAQVFLAGGTSNRPPLLCMEGYGSGSGEADRHQQIFLLVNPLARKPTFLHLPSLLSSCLAVVATKDGKLAFPKNSYLFDDAQEFRVGLLVSYYTFENQRFVPVPALNQLRLRFAQPEIPFQFSVQDKN
;
A
#
# COMPACT_ATOMS: atom_id res chain seq x y z
N MET A 1 -70.08 -24.78 -22.03
CA MET A 1 -69.16 -25.31 -21.00
C MET A 1 -67.84 -25.67 -21.67
N LYS A 2 -66.73 -25.26 -21.02
CA LYS A 2 -65.32 -25.67 -21.22
C LYS A 2 -64.44 -24.75 -22.09
N SER A 3 -63.77 -23.87 -21.35
CA SER A 3 -62.58 -23.06 -21.61
C SER A 3 -61.41 -23.86 -22.19
N THR A 4 -60.50 -23.20 -22.91
CA THR A 4 -59.01 -23.18 -22.70
C THR A 4 -58.30 -22.57 -23.93
N VAL A 5 -57.14 -21.92 -23.89
CA VAL A 5 -56.34 -21.13 -22.94
C VAL A 5 -55.23 -20.54 -23.84
N MET A 6 -54.96 -19.22 -23.75
CA MET A 6 -53.79 -18.58 -24.34
C MET A 6 -52.51 -19.14 -23.71
N LEU A 7 -51.47 -19.39 -24.50
CA LEU A 7 -50.11 -19.54 -23.98
C LEU A 7 -49.20 -18.48 -24.62
N MET A 8 -49.00 -17.37 -23.91
CA MET A 8 -47.84 -16.50 -24.09
C MET A 8 -46.65 -17.17 -23.40
N ALA A 9 -45.63 -17.54 -24.17
CA ALA A 9 -44.33 -17.90 -23.61
C ALA A 9 -43.52 -16.62 -23.35
N ALA A 10 -43.66 -16.05 -22.15
CA ALA A 10 -42.70 -15.08 -21.65
C ALA A 10 -41.51 -15.83 -21.06
N LEU A 11 -40.42 -15.96 -21.82
CA LEU A 11 -39.12 -16.33 -21.25
C LEU A 11 -38.66 -15.16 -20.36
N ALA A 12 -38.89 -15.27 -19.06
CA ALA A 12 -38.17 -14.48 -18.08
C ALA A 12 -36.71 -14.95 -18.05
N ALA A 13 -35.85 -14.22 -18.76
CA ALA A 13 -34.41 -14.33 -18.56
C ALA A 13 -34.10 -13.88 -17.13
N MET A 14 -33.89 -14.85 -16.22
CA MET A 14 -33.31 -14.56 -14.93
C MET A 14 -31.85 -14.18 -15.18
N SER A 15 -31.60 -12.88 -15.34
CA SER A 15 -30.27 -12.30 -15.21
C SER A 15 -29.89 -12.38 -13.74
N SER A 16 -29.43 -13.55 -13.31
CA SER A 16 -28.65 -13.69 -12.09
C SER A 16 -27.47 -12.76 -12.27
N ASN A 17 -27.43 -11.66 -11.50
CA ASN A 17 -26.21 -10.89 -11.28
C ASN A 17 -25.24 -11.82 -10.55
N ALA A 18 -24.59 -12.72 -11.30
CA ALA A 18 -23.38 -13.36 -10.87
C ALA A 18 -22.35 -12.24 -10.76
N HIS A 19 -22.27 -11.62 -9.58
CA HIS A 19 -21.12 -10.83 -9.21
C HIS A 19 -19.94 -11.78 -9.29
N ALA A 20 -19.23 -11.73 -10.42
CA ALA A 20 -18.02 -12.50 -10.60
C ALA A 20 -17.10 -12.11 -9.45
N VAL A 21 -16.79 -13.08 -8.60
CA VAL A 21 -15.83 -12.93 -7.51
C VAL A 21 -14.56 -12.32 -8.11
N ARG A 22 -14.23 -11.10 -7.68
CA ARG A 22 -13.12 -10.36 -8.27
C ARG A 22 -11.82 -10.98 -7.77
N SER A 23 -11.10 -11.64 -8.67
CA SER A 23 -9.79 -12.22 -8.42
C SER A 23 -8.67 -11.26 -8.82
N TYR A 24 -7.56 -11.35 -8.11
CA TYR A 24 -6.34 -10.57 -8.31
C TYR A 24 -5.13 -11.50 -8.32
N ASP A 25 -4.14 -11.14 -9.12
CA ASP A 25 -2.85 -11.84 -9.29
C ASP A 25 -1.68 -11.09 -8.62
N SER A 26 -1.97 -9.95 -7.98
CA SER A 26 -1.01 -9.15 -7.24
C SER A 26 -1.69 -8.22 -6.24
N TYR A 27 -0.97 -7.87 -5.17
CA TYR A 27 -1.42 -6.87 -4.19
C TYR A 27 -1.46 -5.47 -4.80
N ASP A 28 -0.55 -5.14 -5.71
CA ASP A 28 -0.56 -3.84 -6.39
C ASP A 28 -1.82 -3.65 -7.23
N ALA A 29 -2.25 -4.67 -7.99
CA ALA A 29 -3.51 -4.61 -8.75
C ALA A 29 -4.72 -4.50 -7.81
N PHE A 30 -4.69 -5.20 -6.67
CA PHE A 30 -5.73 -5.11 -5.65
C PHE A 30 -5.82 -3.71 -5.02
N TYR A 31 -4.71 -3.15 -4.58
CA TYR A 31 -4.67 -1.84 -3.92
C TYR A 31 -4.95 -0.68 -4.87
N SER A 32 -4.43 -0.74 -6.10
CA SER A 32 -4.70 0.27 -7.13
C SER A 32 -6.17 0.33 -7.51
N ALA A 33 -6.92 -0.76 -7.33
CA ALA A 33 -8.34 -0.83 -7.60
C ALA A 33 -9.22 -0.29 -6.45
N GLN A 34 -8.65 0.04 -5.29
CA GLN A 34 -9.44 0.48 -4.13
C GLN A 34 -9.97 1.91 -4.31
N PRO A 35 -11.21 2.18 -3.91
CA PRO A 35 -11.73 3.53 -3.84
C PRO A 35 -10.86 4.41 -2.94
N GLY A 36 -10.53 5.61 -3.41
CA GLY A 36 -9.77 6.59 -2.62
C GLY A 36 -8.27 6.35 -2.57
N VAL A 37 -7.71 5.46 -3.39
CA VAL A 37 -6.25 5.30 -3.53
C VAL A 37 -5.57 6.65 -3.75
N VAL A 38 -4.50 6.90 -2.98
CA VAL A 38 -3.84 8.21 -2.94
C VAL A 38 -2.66 8.30 -3.89
N PHE A 39 -1.92 7.21 -4.05
CA PHE A 39 -0.73 7.14 -4.88
C PHE A 39 -1.04 6.47 -6.23
N GLY A 40 -0.47 7.02 -7.30
CA GLY A 40 -0.45 6.39 -8.62
C GLY A 40 0.85 5.62 -8.83
N ALA A 41 1.34 5.59 -10.08
CA ALA A 41 2.62 4.96 -10.39
C ALA A 41 3.80 5.62 -9.64
N PRO A 42 4.87 4.88 -9.35
CA PRO A 42 6.07 5.45 -8.71
C PRO A 42 6.75 6.47 -9.63
N VAL A 43 7.54 7.35 -9.04
CA VAL A 43 8.42 8.27 -9.74
C VAL A 43 9.37 7.45 -10.60
N LYS A 44 9.36 7.72 -11.91
CA LYS A 44 10.23 7.03 -12.86
C LYS A 44 11.69 7.30 -12.51
N GLN A 45 12.46 6.22 -12.39
CA GLN A 45 13.91 6.34 -12.40
C GLN A 45 14.37 6.83 -13.79
N PRO A 46 15.45 7.63 -13.87
CA PRO A 46 16.04 8.01 -15.15
C PRO A 46 16.33 6.77 -16.00
N ALA A 47 16.07 6.85 -17.31
CA ALA A 47 16.38 5.75 -18.21
C ALA A 47 17.91 5.53 -18.26
N GLY A 48 18.36 4.29 -17.99
CA GLY A 48 19.77 3.94 -17.92
C GLY A 48 20.05 2.86 -16.88
N PRO A 49 21.33 2.48 -16.69
CA PRO A 49 21.70 1.63 -15.56
C PRO A 49 21.31 2.33 -14.24
N LEU A 50 20.81 1.54 -13.28
CA LEU A 50 20.46 2.02 -11.95
C LEU A 50 21.64 2.85 -11.39
N HIS A 51 21.41 4.15 -11.20
CA HIS A 51 22.43 5.05 -10.68
C HIS A 51 22.51 4.90 -9.17
N LEU A 52 23.27 3.90 -8.73
CA LEU A 52 23.69 3.75 -7.35
C LEU A 52 24.94 4.61 -7.15
N TYR A 53 24.76 5.75 -6.51
CA TYR A 53 25.86 6.64 -6.14
C TYR A 53 26.52 6.12 -4.87
N SER A 54 27.83 6.35 -4.76
CA SER A 54 28.60 6.13 -3.55
C SER A 54 29.32 7.41 -3.17
N ASP A 55 29.20 7.81 -1.91
CA ASP A 55 29.93 8.97 -1.41
C ASP A 55 31.40 8.61 -1.19
N LEU A 56 32.32 9.39 -1.78
CA LEU A 56 33.76 9.35 -1.46
C LEU A 56 33.94 9.75 0.02
N GLY A 57 33.94 8.77 0.92
CA GLY A 57 33.97 8.98 2.37
C GLY A 57 33.12 8.01 3.21
N GLY A 58 32.35 7.11 2.57
CA GLY A 58 31.87 5.89 3.23
C GLY A 58 30.47 5.92 3.84
N GLN A 59 29.53 6.75 3.37
CA GLN A 59 28.14 6.77 3.88
C GLN A 59 27.14 5.89 3.12
N GLY A 60 27.65 4.85 2.45
CA GLY A 60 26.82 3.85 1.77
C GLY A 60 26.32 4.29 0.40
N SER A 61 25.49 3.44 -0.19
CA SER A 61 24.91 3.67 -1.50
C SER A 61 23.62 4.48 -1.43
N TYR A 62 23.30 5.23 -2.48
CA TYR A 62 22.01 5.92 -2.62
C TYR A 62 21.56 6.05 -4.07
N THR A 63 20.26 6.27 -4.26
CA THR A 63 19.67 6.66 -5.55
C THR A 63 19.16 8.09 -5.47
N GLU A 64 19.26 8.83 -6.58
CA GLU A 64 18.68 10.18 -6.71
C GLU A 64 17.51 10.16 -7.69
N LEU A 65 16.41 10.79 -7.29
CA LEU A 65 15.22 11.00 -8.10
C LEU A 65 14.90 12.49 -8.16
N ARG A 66 14.38 12.92 -9.31
CA ARG A 66 13.88 14.28 -9.53
C ARG A 66 12.43 14.22 -9.97
N SER A 67 11.60 15.02 -9.32
CA SER A 67 10.17 15.08 -9.64
C SER A 67 9.59 16.43 -9.25
N THR A 68 8.26 16.57 -9.34
CA THR A 68 7.53 17.76 -8.93
C THR A 68 6.39 17.35 -7.98
N LEU A 69 6.19 18.11 -6.90
CA LEU A 69 5.08 17.94 -5.97
C LEU A 69 4.42 19.31 -5.75
N ASP A 70 3.13 19.42 -6.08
CA ASP A 70 2.36 20.68 -6.05
C ASP A 70 3.09 21.85 -6.74
N GLY A 71 3.61 21.60 -7.95
CA GLY A 71 4.33 22.59 -8.76
C GLY A 71 5.74 22.93 -8.27
N ARG A 72 6.23 22.30 -7.20
CA ARG A 72 7.59 22.50 -6.67
C ARG A 72 8.52 21.37 -7.06
N ALA A 73 9.70 21.72 -7.56
CA ALA A 73 10.74 20.74 -7.85
C ALA A 73 11.19 20.03 -6.55
N LEU A 74 11.30 18.71 -6.65
CA LEU A 74 11.83 17.84 -5.60
C LEU A 74 13.10 17.15 -6.08
N ARG A 75 14.14 17.22 -5.25
CA ARG A 75 15.28 16.32 -5.27
C ARG A 75 15.11 15.33 -4.12
N ILE A 76 15.01 14.06 -4.45
CA ILE A 76 14.78 12.98 -3.50
C ILE A 76 16.00 12.06 -3.56
N GLU A 77 16.64 11.81 -2.43
CA GLU A 77 17.71 10.83 -2.32
C GLU A 77 17.24 9.70 -1.41
N VAL A 78 17.33 8.46 -1.87
CA VAL A 78 17.05 7.28 -1.05
C VAL A 78 18.37 6.60 -0.76
N ALA A 79 18.74 6.53 0.51
CA ALA A 79 19.91 5.82 0.99
C ALA A 79 19.47 4.70 1.93
N GLU A 80 20.40 3.84 2.33
CA GLU A 80 20.09 2.61 3.08
C GLU A 80 19.26 2.84 4.35
N ASN A 81 19.55 3.92 5.08
CA ASN A 81 18.96 4.21 6.39
C ASN A 81 18.13 5.50 6.45
N ARG A 82 17.94 6.17 5.30
CA ARG A 82 17.28 7.48 5.24
C ARG A 82 16.71 7.80 3.87
N ILE A 83 15.74 8.71 3.88
CA ILE A 83 15.33 9.48 2.72
C ILE A 83 15.65 10.96 2.92
N THR A 84 16.17 11.61 1.89
CA THR A 84 16.40 13.06 1.87
C THR A 84 15.46 13.70 0.86
N VAL A 85 14.76 14.77 1.26
CA VAL A 85 13.90 15.56 0.36
C VAL A 85 14.37 17.01 0.40
N ASN A 86 14.84 17.53 -0.74
CA ASN A 86 15.40 18.89 -0.85
C ASN A 86 16.46 19.20 0.23
N GLY A 87 17.36 18.24 0.48
CA GLY A 87 18.43 18.35 1.48
C GLY A 87 18.00 18.08 2.93
N LYS A 88 16.69 17.93 3.21
CA LYS A 88 16.19 17.56 4.54
C LYS A 88 16.13 16.04 4.69
N SER A 89 16.91 15.51 5.63
CA SER A 89 17.04 14.07 5.85
C SER A 89 16.08 13.53 6.91
N TYR A 90 15.49 12.36 6.62
CA TYR A 90 14.59 11.60 7.46
C TYR A 90 15.16 10.18 7.63
N ARG A 91 15.63 9.87 8.84
CA ARG A 91 16.19 8.54 9.15
C ARG A 91 15.07 7.55 9.43
N PHE A 92 15.12 6.35 8.83
CA PHE A 92 14.07 5.33 8.99
C PHE A 92 13.85 4.93 10.44
N ALA A 93 14.95 4.78 11.21
CA ALA A 93 14.90 4.52 12.65
C ALA A 93 14.20 5.61 13.50
N ARG A 94 13.85 6.77 12.92
CA ARG A 94 13.10 7.85 13.59
C ARG A 94 11.66 7.97 13.10
N ALA A 95 11.23 7.13 12.17
CA ALA A 95 9.82 7.07 11.80
C ALA A 95 8.99 6.62 13.01
N THR A 96 7.78 7.15 13.14
CA THR A 96 6.80 6.61 14.09
C THR A 96 6.30 5.29 13.52
N THR A 97 6.69 4.19 14.15
CA THR A 97 6.45 2.84 13.64
C THR A 97 5.12 2.30 14.11
N PHE A 98 4.40 1.66 13.19
CA PHE A 98 3.19 0.91 13.52
C PHE A 98 3.49 -0.15 14.61
N PRO A 99 2.58 -0.38 15.58
CA PRO A 99 2.83 -1.36 16.64
C PRO A 99 3.22 -2.73 16.08
N ASP A 100 4.21 -3.37 16.72
CA ASP A 100 4.77 -4.68 16.36
C ASP A 100 5.49 -4.76 15.00
N GLU A 101 5.69 -3.62 14.32
CA GLU A 101 6.58 -3.50 13.16
C GLU A 101 7.99 -3.06 13.59
N TYR A 102 8.98 -3.42 12.79
CA TYR A 102 10.38 -3.01 12.99
C TYR A 102 10.90 -2.40 11.71
N ALA A 103 11.36 -1.15 11.78
CA ALA A 103 11.98 -0.49 10.64
C ALA A 103 13.39 -1.06 10.47
N ILE A 104 13.69 -1.58 9.28
CA ILE A 104 15.04 -1.98 8.88
C ILE A 104 15.58 -1.04 7.79
N ASP A 105 16.89 -1.09 7.59
CA ASP A 105 17.52 -0.42 6.46
C ASP A 105 17.08 -1.11 5.15
N ILE A 106 16.90 -0.32 4.10
CA ILE A 106 16.46 -0.81 2.79
C ILE A 106 17.62 -0.81 1.80
N TYR A 107 17.54 -1.65 0.77
CA TYR A 107 18.44 -1.54 -0.37
C TYR A 107 17.99 -0.42 -1.31
N PRO A 108 18.77 0.67 -1.51
CA PRO A 108 18.34 1.82 -2.31
C PRO A 108 18.02 1.50 -3.76
N GLY A 109 18.62 0.43 -4.30
CA GLY A 109 18.51 0.09 -5.71
C GLY A 109 17.16 -0.46 -6.14
N ASN A 110 16.37 -1.02 -5.22
CA ASN A 110 15.01 -1.49 -5.49
C ASN A 110 13.93 -0.58 -4.91
N ALA A 111 14.33 0.51 -4.25
CA ALA A 111 13.41 1.41 -3.60
C ALA A 111 12.55 2.14 -4.64
N GLN A 112 11.24 2.15 -4.39
CA GLN A 112 10.27 2.90 -5.18
C GLN A 112 9.76 4.07 -4.36
N VAL A 113 9.62 5.22 -5.02
CA VAL A 113 9.10 6.44 -4.39
C VAL A 113 7.84 6.87 -5.09
N PHE A 114 6.81 7.14 -4.32
CA PHE A 114 5.48 7.54 -4.75
C PHE A 114 5.20 8.95 -4.25
N LEU A 115 4.56 9.76 -5.09
CA LEU A 115 4.19 11.13 -4.76
C LEU A 115 2.69 11.31 -4.95
N ALA A 116 2.07 12.03 -4.01
CA ALA A 116 0.67 12.42 -4.13
C ALA A 116 0.53 13.89 -3.76
N GLY A 117 0.06 14.71 -4.70
CA GLY A 117 -0.18 16.13 -4.47
C GLY A 117 -1.18 16.40 -3.35
N GLY A 118 -1.14 17.61 -2.80
CA GLY A 118 -2.10 18.07 -1.82
C GLY A 118 -3.49 18.27 -2.43
N THR A 119 -4.51 18.15 -1.59
CA THR A 119 -5.91 18.52 -1.90
C THR A 119 -6.38 19.55 -0.87
N SER A 120 -7.62 20.03 -1.01
CA SER A 120 -8.23 20.96 -0.03
C SER A 120 -8.35 20.36 1.38
N ASN A 121 -8.37 19.03 1.50
CA ASN A 121 -8.59 18.30 2.75
C ASN A 121 -7.42 17.37 3.16
N ARG A 122 -6.33 17.33 2.39
CA ARG A 122 -5.17 16.47 2.67
C ARG A 122 -3.86 17.14 2.25
N PRO A 123 -2.81 17.12 3.07
CA PRO A 123 -1.50 17.63 2.67
C PRO A 123 -0.85 16.76 1.56
N PRO A 124 0.15 17.30 0.84
CA PRO A 124 0.93 16.50 -0.09
C PRO A 124 1.71 15.41 0.65
N LEU A 125 1.99 14.30 -0.04
CA LEU A 125 2.62 13.12 0.54
C LEU A 125 3.75 12.61 -0.34
N LEU A 126 4.69 11.97 0.33
CA LEU A 126 5.68 11.10 -0.28
C LEU A 126 5.61 9.76 0.44
N CYS A 127 5.40 8.68 -0.29
CA CYS A 127 5.56 7.32 0.22
C CYS A 127 6.76 6.67 -0.45
N MET A 128 7.46 5.82 0.28
CA MET A 128 8.54 5.01 -0.26
C MET A 128 8.37 3.60 0.23
N GLU A 129 8.70 2.65 -0.64
CA GLU A 129 8.77 1.26 -0.30
C GLU A 129 10.03 0.61 -0.86
N GLY A 130 10.51 -0.44 -0.20
CA GLY A 130 11.70 -1.17 -0.60
C GLY A 130 11.91 -2.40 0.26
N TYR A 131 12.89 -3.22 -0.10
CA TYR A 131 13.23 -4.42 0.68
C TYR A 131 14.55 -4.22 1.41
N GLY A 132 14.72 -4.95 2.51
CA GLY A 132 15.99 -4.99 3.23
C GLY A 132 17.15 -5.48 2.36
N SER A 133 18.37 -5.17 2.79
CA SER A 133 19.60 -5.67 2.17
C SER A 133 20.10 -6.99 2.79
N GLY A 134 19.44 -7.51 3.82
CA GLY A 134 19.84 -8.71 4.55
C GLY A 134 19.28 -10.03 3.99
N SER A 135 19.79 -11.15 4.51
CA SER A 135 19.27 -12.49 4.25
C SER A 135 18.53 -13.02 5.49
N GLY A 136 17.22 -13.20 5.40
CA GLY A 136 16.39 -13.76 6.48
C GLY A 136 14.89 -13.63 6.22
N GLU A 137 14.05 -14.21 7.09
CA GLU A 137 12.58 -14.06 7.02
C GLU A 137 12.14 -12.61 7.29
N ALA A 138 12.88 -11.87 8.12
CA ALA A 138 12.59 -10.46 8.44
C ALA A 138 12.86 -9.50 7.26
N ASP A 139 13.77 -9.85 6.35
CA ASP A 139 14.06 -9.09 5.13
C ASP A 139 13.03 -9.31 4.01
N ARG A 140 12.07 -10.22 4.20
CA ARG A 140 11.04 -10.55 3.19
C ARG A 140 9.91 -9.53 3.14
N HIS A 141 9.70 -8.78 4.21
CA HIS A 141 8.62 -7.82 4.26
C HIS A 141 9.07 -6.48 3.69
N GLN A 142 8.31 -6.01 2.72
CA GLN A 142 8.49 -4.71 2.11
C GLN A 142 8.34 -3.62 3.18
N GLN A 143 9.39 -2.83 3.35
CA GLN A 143 9.39 -1.67 4.24
C GLN A 143 8.61 -0.56 3.58
N ILE A 144 7.71 0.10 4.31
CA ILE A 144 6.86 1.15 3.74
C ILE A 144 6.91 2.38 4.64
N PHE A 145 7.47 3.46 4.12
CA PHE A 145 7.63 4.72 4.83
C PHE A 145 6.77 5.81 4.21
N LEU A 146 6.03 6.55 5.04
CA LEU A 146 5.15 7.63 4.61
C LEU A 146 5.58 8.96 5.26
N LEU A 147 5.93 9.93 4.41
CA LEU A 147 6.11 11.33 4.78
C LEU A 147 4.84 12.12 4.47
N VAL A 148 4.19 12.59 5.53
CA VAL A 148 3.05 13.51 5.45
C VAL A 148 3.55 14.94 5.45
N ASN A 149 3.18 15.69 4.41
CA ASN A 149 3.60 17.07 4.18
C ASN A 149 5.14 17.22 4.13
N PRO A 150 5.84 16.55 3.19
CA PRO A 150 7.31 16.42 3.20
C PRO A 150 8.07 17.75 3.14
N LEU A 151 7.40 18.83 2.69
CA LEU A 151 7.97 20.18 2.58
C LEU A 151 7.66 21.08 3.79
N ALA A 152 6.89 20.60 4.77
CA ALA A 152 6.62 21.35 5.99
C ALA A 152 7.84 21.44 6.91
N ARG A 153 7.81 22.41 7.83
CA ARG A 153 8.82 22.53 8.90
C ARG A 153 8.87 21.27 9.78
N LYS A 154 7.70 20.74 10.14
CA LYS A 154 7.52 19.54 10.97
C LYS A 154 6.63 18.52 10.25
N PRO A 155 7.17 17.75 9.29
CA PRO A 155 6.45 16.68 8.63
C PRO A 155 6.24 15.51 9.61
N THR A 156 5.23 14.69 9.33
CA THR A 156 5.06 13.42 10.03
C THR A 156 5.74 12.34 9.22
N PHE A 157 6.55 11.50 9.87
CA PHE A 157 7.23 10.39 9.24
C PHE A 157 6.81 9.09 9.89
N LEU A 158 6.21 8.20 9.10
CA LEU A 158 5.59 6.96 9.59
C LEU A 158 6.24 5.75 8.93
N HIS A 159 6.37 4.67 9.70
CA HIS A 159 6.63 3.32 9.16
C HIS A 159 5.32 2.53 9.25
N LEU A 160 4.80 2.13 8.10
CA LEU A 160 3.48 1.53 7.93
C LEU A 160 3.55 -0.02 8.03
N PRO A 161 2.42 -0.71 8.20
CA PRO A 161 2.39 -2.17 8.21
C PRO A 161 2.97 -2.77 6.92
N SER A 162 3.83 -3.78 7.07
CA SER A 162 4.69 -4.30 5.99
C SER A 162 4.13 -5.55 5.28
N LEU A 163 3.31 -6.35 5.98
CA LEU A 163 2.82 -7.63 5.47
C LEU A 163 1.91 -7.44 4.25
N LEU A 164 2.40 -7.81 3.05
CA LEU A 164 1.64 -7.83 1.79
C LEU A 164 0.88 -6.51 1.54
N SER A 165 1.53 -5.41 1.89
CA SER A 165 1.05 -4.03 1.77
C SER A 165 1.96 -3.27 0.81
N SER A 166 1.56 -2.06 0.42
CA SER A 166 2.40 -1.18 -0.41
C SER A 166 1.99 0.28 -0.25
N CYS A 167 2.77 1.21 -0.80
CA CYS A 167 2.39 2.62 -0.93
C CYS A 167 1.06 2.80 -1.67
N LEU A 168 0.76 1.92 -2.64
CA LEU A 168 -0.53 1.90 -3.35
C LEU A 168 -1.70 1.54 -2.42
N ALA A 169 -1.43 0.92 -1.27
CA ALA A 169 -2.45 0.55 -0.30
C ALA A 169 -2.95 1.74 0.55
N VAL A 170 -2.27 2.89 0.48
CA VAL A 170 -2.70 4.10 1.19
C VAL A 170 -3.89 4.73 0.48
N VAL A 171 -5.00 4.82 1.20
CA VAL A 171 -6.25 5.42 0.75
C VAL A 171 -6.58 6.68 1.53
N ALA A 172 -7.38 7.55 0.94
CA ALA A 172 -7.99 8.69 1.60
C ALA A 172 -9.48 8.43 1.80
N THR A 173 -9.93 8.66 3.02
CA THR A 173 -11.34 8.74 3.39
C THR A 173 -11.98 10.01 2.79
N LYS A 174 -13.32 10.09 2.81
CA LYS A 174 -14.05 11.24 2.24
C LYS A 174 -13.69 12.57 2.89
N ASP A 175 -13.34 12.58 4.17
CA ASP A 175 -12.87 13.75 4.92
C ASP A 175 -11.37 14.03 4.75
N GLY A 176 -10.67 13.28 3.90
CA GLY A 176 -9.27 13.51 3.54
C GLY A 176 -8.27 12.85 4.48
N LYS A 177 -8.73 12.13 5.51
CA LYS A 177 -7.84 11.39 6.40
C LYS A 177 -7.25 10.20 5.67
N LEU A 178 -5.98 9.96 5.91
CA LEU A 178 -5.28 8.81 5.38
C LEU A 178 -5.66 7.56 6.13
N ALA A 179 -5.83 6.47 5.40
CA ALA A 179 -5.91 5.14 5.97
C ALA A 179 -4.99 4.19 5.20
N PHE A 180 -4.43 3.21 5.91
CA PHE A 180 -3.54 2.21 5.36
C PHE A 180 -3.87 0.86 6.00
N PRO A 181 -3.73 -0.25 5.26
CA PRO A 181 -4.11 -1.55 5.77
C PRO A 181 -3.04 -2.14 6.68
N LYS A 182 -3.52 -2.84 7.71
CA LYS A 182 -2.82 -3.90 8.42
C LYS A 182 -3.42 -5.22 7.96
N ASN A 183 -2.60 -6.07 7.36
CA ASN A 183 -3.00 -7.42 6.97
C ASN A 183 -2.69 -8.41 8.08
N SER A 184 -3.49 -9.45 8.19
CA SER A 184 -3.24 -10.57 9.10
C SER A 184 -3.68 -11.86 8.44
N TYR A 185 -2.88 -12.92 8.55
CA TYR A 185 -3.25 -14.21 7.98
C TYR A 185 -4.52 -14.76 8.63
N LEU A 186 -5.39 -15.31 7.78
CA LEU A 186 -6.51 -16.14 8.19
C LEU A 186 -6.07 -17.60 8.09
N PHE A 187 -6.37 -18.38 9.12
CA PHE A 187 -6.00 -19.79 9.21
C PHE A 187 -7.25 -20.67 9.07
N ASP A 188 -7.09 -21.84 8.47
CA ASP A 188 -8.05 -22.93 8.59
C ASP A 188 -7.78 -23.68 9.90
N ASP A 189 -8.71 -23.59 10.84
CA ASP A 189 -8.58 -24.18 12.18
C ASP A 189 -8.35 -25.70 12.16
N ALA A 190 -8.73 -26.39 11.07
CA ALA A 190 -8.55 -27.84 10.96
C ALA A 190 -7.15 -28.26 10.52
N GLN A 191 -6.43 -27.41 9.78
CA GLN A 191 -5.15 -27.77 9.13
C GLN A 191 -4.01 -26.78 9.42
N GLU A 192 -4.29 -25.71 10.16
CA GLU A 192 -3.37 -24.61 10.48
C GLU A 192 -2.76 -23.93 9.24
N PHE A 193 -3.37 -24.10 8.06
CA PHE A 193 -2.93 -23.46 6.83
C PHE A 193 -3.44 -22.04 6.70
N ARG A 194 -2.60 -21.16 6.17
CA ARG A 194 -2.94 -19.80 5.75
C ARG A 194 -3.85 -19.89 4.52
N VAL A 195 -5.11 -19.53 4.70
CA VAL A 195 -6.13 -19.59 3.64
C VAL A 195 -6.50 -18.22 3.08
N GLY A 196 -5.97 -17.15 3.67
CA GLY A 196 -6.33 -15.80 3.28
C GLY A 196 -5.73 -14.71 4.14
N LEU A 197 -6.26 -13.49 3.97
CA LEU A 197 -5.92 -12.32 4.77
C LEU A 197 -7.17 -11.62 5.28
N LEU A 198 -7.09 -11.11 6.50
CA LEU A 198 -7.96 -10.06 7.00
C LEU A 198 -7.27 -8.71 6.79
N VAL A 199 -7.89 -7.83 6.01
CA VAL A 199 -7.43 -6.46 5.77
C VAL A 199 -8.19 -5.53 6.70
N SER A 200 -7.50 -4.91 7.65
CA SER A 200 -8.07 -3.92 8.56
C SER A 200 -7.38 -2.57 8.38
N TYR A 201 -8.14 -1.48 8.34
CA TYR A 201 -7.57 -0.16 8.08
C TYR A 201 -7.27 0.61 9.37
N TYR A 202 -6.15 1.33 9.34
CA TYR A 202 -5.71 2.21 10.41
C TYR A 202 -5.41 3.61 9.85
N THR A 203 -5.52 4.62 10.70
CA THR A 203 -5.08 6.00 10.43
C THR A 203 -4.09 6.43 11.50
N PHE A 204 -3.43 7.56 11.28
CA PHE A 204 -2.53 8.18 12.25
C PHE A 204 -3.12 9.50 12.73
N GLU A 205 -3.58 9.52 13.97
CA GLU A 205 -4.21 10.68 14.60
C GLU A 205 -3.68 10.86 16.00
N ASN A 206 -3.49 12.11 16.43
CA ASN A 206 -3.00 12.42 17.79
C ASN A 206 -1.72 11.65 18.15
N GLN A 207 -0.81 11.54 17.19
CA GLN A 207 0.48 10.85 17.32
C GLN A 207 0.39 9.34 17.57
N ARG A 208 -0.74 8.71 17.23
CA ARG A 208 -0.93 7.26 17.40
C ARG A 208 -1.65 6.65 16.22
N PHE A 209 -1.41 5.36 16.03
CA PHE A 209 -2.15 4.53 15.09
C PHE A 209 -3.49 4.15 15.70
N VAL A 210 -4.59 4.41 14.99
CA VAL A 210 -5.95 4.08 15.44
C VAL A 210 -6.71 3.37 14.34
N PRO A 211 -7.54 2.36 14.66
CA PRO A 211 -8.34 1.67 13.65
C PRO A 211 -9.35 2.63 13.01
N VAL A 212 -9.75 2.35 11.78
CA VAL A 212 -10.77 3.11 11.03
C VAL A 212 -11.98 2.19 10.77
N PRO A 213 -12.94 2.09 11.72
CA PRO A 213 -14.08 1.17 11.58
C PRO A 213 -14.99 1.48 10.39
N ALA A 214 -15.01 2.74 9.94
CA ALA A 214 -15.79 3.17 8.79
C ALA A 214 -15.29 2.55 7.47
N LEU A 215 -14.02 2.13 7.41
CA LEU A 215 -13.52 1.33 6.32
C LEU A 215 -13.81 -0.13 6.65
N ASN A 216 -14.68 -0.72 5.83
CA ASN A 216 -15.04 -2.13 5.96
C ASN A 216 -13.79 -2.99 5.96
N GLN A 217 -13.67 -3.88 6.96
CA GLN A 217 -12.70 -4.96 6.88
C GLN A 217 -12.98 -5.81 5.65
N LEU A 218 -11.92 -6.16 4.93
CA LEU A 218 -11.98 -7.03 3.77
C LEU A 218 -11.38 -8.38 4.13
N ARG A 219 -11.99 -9.45 3.62
CA ARG A 219 -11.43 -10.79 3.70
C ARG A 219 -10.95 -11.19 2.31
N LEU A 220 -9.68 -11.52 2.20
CA LEU A 220 -9.10 -12.08 0.99
C LEU A 220 -8.97 -13.58 1.17
N ARG A 221 -9.36 -14.35 0.17
CA ARG A 221 -9.17 -15.81 0.14
C ARG A 221 -8.13 -16.16 -0.92
N PHE A 222 -7.10 -16.90 -0.52
CA PHE A 222 -6.10 -17.39 -1.46
C PHE A 222 -6.71 -18.44 -2.39
N ALA A 223 -6.29 -18.42 -3.65
CA ALA A 223 -6.71 -19.43 -4.63
C ALA A 223 -6.21 -20.82 -4.24
N GLN A 224 -5.02 -20.89 -3.63
CA GLN A 224 -4.44 -22.09 -3.02
C GLN A 224 -3.95 -21.74 -1.62
N PRO A 225 -4.20 -22.57 -0.59
CA PRO A 225 -3.64 -22.37 0.74
C PRO A 225 -2.11 -22.18 0.69
N GLU A 226 -1.57 -21.38 1.61
CA GLU A 226 -0.15 -21.01 1.70
C GLU A 226 0.43 -20.19 0.53
N ILE A 227 -0.35 -19.93 -0.53
CA ILE A 227 0.12 -19.20 -1.73
C ILE A 227 -0.59 -17.84 -1.81
N PRO A 228 0.01 -16.76 -1.28
CA PRO A 228 -0.66 -15.46 -1.13
C PRO A 228 -0.70 -14.63 -2.42
N PHE A 229 -0.21 -15.13 -3.55
CA PHE A 229 -0.01 -14.34 -4.77
C PHE A 229 -1.23 -14.30 -5.70
N GLN A 230 -2.19 -15.20 -5.49
CA GLN A 230 -3.46 -15.19 -6.22
C GLN A 230 -4.60 -15.32 -5.22
N PHE A 231 -5.53 -14.38 -5.25
CA PHE A 231 -6.58 -14.31 -4.25
C PHE A 231 -7.84 -13.64 -4.78
N SER A 232 -8.92 -13.81 -4.04
CA SER A 232 -10.21 -13.19 -4.31
C SER A 232 -10.72 -12.42 -3.10
N VAL A 233 -11.46 -11.34 -3.34
CA VAL A 233 -12.16 -10.62 -2.28
C VAL A 233 -13.43 -11.40 -1.95
N GLN A 234 -13.61 -11.74 -0.67
CA GLN A 234 -14.86 -12.33 -0.20
C GLN A 234 -15.88 -11.21 0.02
N ASP A 235 -17.04 -11.33 -0.61
CA ASP A 235 -18.16 -10.45 -0.31
C ASP A 235 -18.62 -10.65 1.14
N LYS A 236 -19.08 -9.55 1.74
CA LYS A 236 -19.78 -9.62 3.02
C LYS A 236 -21.10 -10.35 2.79
N ASN A 237 -21.19 -11.60 3.22
CA ASN A 237 -22.49 -12.23 3.49
C ASN A 237 -23.19 -11.48 4.62
#